data_AF-A0A7G6VSW5-F1
#
_entry.id   AF-A0A7G6VSW5-F1
#
_cell.length_a   1.000
_cell.length_b   1.000
_cell.length_c   1.000
_cell.angle_alpha   90.00
_cell.angle_beta   90.00
_cell.angle_gamma   90.00
#
_symmetry.space_group_name_H-M   'P 1'
#
loop_
_entity.id
_entity.type
_entity.pdbx_description
1 polymer ?
#
loop_
_entity_poly.entity_id
_entity_poly.type
_entity_poly.pdbx_seq_one_letter_code
_entity_poly.pdbx_strand_id
1 'polypeptide(L)'
;MTISIEAHVAFRFDQPTDFLLQMEAAAIPEQQLSGPGLSISASEHTARVSGEDMIGERIWLRCQGDFTADYAITAQINRTIGDIQTLNALPPHRLPGETVSYLFDSRFCPADRFQPFVEAEFGGTSGGERIEAIRAWVAGNFSYAPGTSDATTTAVDSFVERRGVCRDFAHVVVALARASAIPARFVSCYAPDVQPQDFHAVAEVFLADPGGEENSIGSWHLIDATGMATPSEIVKIGLGRDAADVSFLTCYGMAQLQDKRISVQRG
;
A
#
# COMPACT_ATOMS: atom_id res chain seq x y z
N MET A 1 -0.44 -11.40 16.27
CA MET A 1 -1.72 -10.65 16.40
C MET A 1 -2.76 -11.30 15.51
N THR A 2 -4.04 -11.33 15.91
CA THR A 2 -5.12 -11.90 15.09
C THR A 2 -6.07 -10.81 14.65
N ILE A 3 -6.40 -10.76 13.36
CA ILE A 3 -7.30 -9.76 12.76
C ILE A 3 -8.37 -10.48 11.94
N SER A 4 -9.63 -10.19 12.20
CA SER A 4 -10.79 -10.66 11.43
C SER A 4 -11.19 -9.61 10.42
N ILE A 5 -11.42 -10.03 9.17
CA ILE A 5 -11.78 -9.15 8.05
C ILE A 5 -13.05 -9.67 7.40
N GLU A 6 -14.00 -8.78 7.21
CA GLU A 6 -15.15 -8.96 6.32
C GLU A 6 -15.17 -7.79 5.34
N ALA A 7 -15.24 -8.09 4.04
CA ALA A 7 -15.32 -7.08 3.00
C ALA A 7 -16.35 -7.49 1.94
N HIS A 8 -17.13 -6.51 1.50
CA HIS A 8 -18.15 -6.64 0.48
C HIS A 8 -17.98 -5.51 -0.53
N VAL A 9 -17.97 -5.84 -1.82
CA VAL A 9 -18.07 -4.87 -2.91
C VAL A 9 -19.12 -5.33 -3.91
N ALA A 10 -19.91 -4.38 -4.42
CA ALA A 10 -20.88 -4.61 -5.46
C ALA A 10 -20.71 -3.57 -6.58
N PHE A 11 -20.71 -4.04 -7.83
CA PHE A 11 -20.59 -3.21 -9.02
C PHE A 11 -21.70 -3.55 -10.02
N ARG A 12 -21.99 -2.59 -10.89
CA ARG A 12 -22.80 -2.79 -12.10
C ARG A 12 -22.00 -2.40 -13.33
N PHE A 13 -22.03 -3.27 -14.34
CA PHE A 13 -21.40 -3.07 -15.64
C PHE A 13 -22.47 -3.05 -16.73
N ASP A 14 -22.66 -1.90 -17.41
CA ASP A 14 -23.71 -1.76 -18.43
C ASP A 14 -23.40 -2.55 -19.72
N GLN A 15 -22.12 -2.85 -19.96
CA GLN A 15 -21.61 -3.62 -21.09
C GLN A 15 -20.67 -4.72 -20.58
N PRO A 16 -20.42 -5.79 -21.36
CA PRO A 16 -19.40 -6.77 -21.05
C PRO A 16 -18.04 -6.11 -20.84
N THR A 17 -17.52 -6.19 -19.62
CA THR A 17 -16.36 -5.42 -19.18
C THR A 17 -15.30 -6.32 -18.56
N ASP A 18 -14.05 -6.16 -18.98
CA ASP A 18 -12.90 -6.82 -18.35
C ASP A 18 -12.39 -5.98 -17.18
N PHE A 19 -12.06 -6.61 -16.06
CA PHE A 19 -11.52 -5.91 -14.89
C PHE A 19 -10.63 -6.83 -14.04
N LEU A 20 -9.76 -6.21 -13.26
CA LEU A 20 -8.94 -6.87 -12.24
C LEU A 20 -9.45 -6.45 -10.87
N LEU A 21 -9.80 -7.43 -10.03
CA LEU A 21 -10.14 -7.23 -8.62
C LEU A 21 -8.96 -7.66 -7.74
N GLN A 22 -8.62 -6.88 -6.73
CA GLN A 22 -7.58 -7.22 -5.74
C GLN A 22 -8.03 -6.79 -4.34
N MET A 23 -8.56 -7.74 -3.58
CA MET A 23 -9.02 -7.51 -2.20
C MET A 23 -8.66 -8.64 -1.24
N GLU A 24 -8.12 -9.75 -1.73
CA GLU A 24 -7.69 -10.86 -0.87
C GLU A 24 -6.38 -10.51 -0.16
N ALA A 25 -6.32 -10.79 1.14
CA ALA A 25 -5.08 -10.70 1.90
C ALA A 25 -4.01 -11.62 1.28
N ALA A 26 -2.77 -11.14 1.22
CA ALA A 26 -1.64 -11.90 0.65
C ALA A 26 -1.22 -13.05 1.58
N ALA A 27 -1.08 -14.26 1.05
CA ALA A 27 -0.50 -15.37 1.80
C ALA A 27 1.04 -15.26 1.79
N ILE A 28 1.62 -14.65 2.82
CA ILE A 28 3.06 -14.37 2.95
C ILE A 28 3.59 -14.88 4.29
N PRO A 29 4.92 -15.09 4.45
CA PRO A 29 5.47 -15.72 5.67
C PRO A 29 5.04 -15.07 7.00
N GLU A 30 4.88 -13.75 7.01
CA GLU A 30 4.45 -12.98 8.19
C GLU A 30 2.93 -12.89 8.39
N GLN A 31 2.13 -13.52 7.51
CA GLN A 31 0.66 -13.46 7.51
C GLN A 31 0.06 -14.82 7.12
N GLN A 32 -0.49 -15.52 8.12
CA GLN A 32 -1.19 -16.78 7.92
C GLN A 32 -2.69 -16.53 7.85
N LEU A 33 -3.34 -17.08 6.83
CA LEU A 33 -4.75 -16.81 6.52
C LEU A 33 -5.60 -18.06 6.76
N SER A 34 -6.79 -17.86 7.30
CA SER A 34 -7.78 -18.91 7.54
C SER A 34 -9.20 -18.35 7.36
N GLY A 35 -10.20 -19.22 7.18
CA GLY A 35 -11.60 -18.83 6.99
C GLY A 35 -12.15 -19.17 5.60
N PRO A 36 -13.39 -18.73 5.29
CA PRO A 36 -14.08 -19.08 4.06
C PRO A 36 -13.45 -18.47 2.79
N GLY A 37 -12.71 -17.37 2.90
CA GLY A 37 -12.03 -16.73 1.77
C GLY A 37 -12.98 -15.89 0.92
N LEU A 38 -12.70 -15.80 -0.38
CA LEU A 38 -13.45 -14.99 -1.33
C LEU A 38 -14.55 -15.79 -2.02
N SER A 39 -15.75 -15.22 -2.06
CA SER A 39 -16.86 -15.63 -2.91
C SER A 39 -17.18 -14.52 -3.90
N ILE A 40 -17.37 -14.84 -5.18
CA ILE A 40 -17.69 -13.87 -6.22
C ILE A 40 -18.89 -14.34 -7.03
N SER A 41 -19.61 -13.37 -7.62
CA SER A 41 -20.66 -13.64 -8.61
C SER A 41 -20.13 -14.43 -9.80
N ALA A 42 -21.00 -15.24 -10.40
CA ALA A 42 -20.70 -15.95 -11.64
C ALA A 42 -20.28 -14.94 -12.73
N SER A 43 -19.18 -15.23 -13.41
CA SER A 43 -18.56 -14.34 -14.39
C SER A 43 -18.30 -15.10 -15.69
N GLU A 44 -18.31 -14.41 -16.83
CA GLU A 44 -18.01 -15.00 -18.15
C GLU A 44 -16.57 -15.53 -18.21
N HIS A 45 -15.67 -14.83 -17.52
CA HIS A 45 -14.28 -15.20 -17.36
C HIS A 45 -13.83 -14.98 -15.92
N THR A 46 -13.01 -15.89 -15.41
CA THR A 46 -12.32 -15.78 -14.13
C THR A 46 -10.95 -16.44 -14.25
N ALA A 47 -9.89 -15.67 -14.02
CA ALA A 47 -8.52 -16.15 -13.93
C ALA A 47 -7.78 -15.48 -12.77
N ARG A 48 -6.87 -16.20 -12.12
CA ARG A 48 -6.01 -15.67 -11.06
C ARG A 48 -4.65 -15.27 -11.64
N VAL A 49 -4.15 -14.10 -11.23
CA VAL A 49 -2.91 -13.49 -11.70
C VAL A 49 -2.12 -13.03 -10.50
N SER A 50 -0.83 -13.33 -10.46
CA SER A 50 0.04 -12.91 -9.36
C SER A 50 0.13 -11.38 -9.26
N GLY A 51 0.15 -10.87 -8.02
CA GLY A 51 0.48 -9.47 -7.75
C GLY A 51 1.95 -9.16 -8.01
N GLU A 52 2.32 -7.88 -7.87
CA GLU A 52 3.71 -7.43 -7.98
C GLU A 52 4.61 -8.17 -6.98
N ASP A 53 5.83 -8.51 -7.39
CA ASP A 53 6.78 -9.37 -6.65
C ASP A 53 6.17 -10.69 -6.14
N MET A 54 5.13 -11.20 -6.79
CA MET A 54 4.37 -12.38 -6.38
C MET A 54 3.69 -12.22 -5.00
N ILE A 55 3.46 -10.99 -4.55
CA ILE A 55 2.80 -10.70 -3.27
C ILE A 55 1.35 -10.28 -3.51
N GLY A 56 0.45 -11.12 -2.99
CA GLY A 56 -0.98 -10.99 -3.22
C GLY A 56 -1.38 -11.53 -4.59
N GLU A 57 -2.68 -11.48 -4.87
CA GLU A 57 -3.23 -12.00 -6.10
C GLU A 57 -4.32 -11.07 -6.63
N ARG A 58 -4.42 -11.01 -7.96
CA ARG A 58 -5.44 -10.28 -8.70
C ARG A 58 -6.32 -11.29 -9.41
N ILE A 59 -7.61 -11.00 -9.48
CA ILE A 59 -8.58 -11.83 -10.20
C ILE A 59 -9.00 -11.09 -11.46
N TRP A 60 -8.65 -11.65 -12.61
CA TRP A 60 -9.07 -11.16 -13.92
C TRP A 60 -10.44 -11.72 -14.25
N LEU A 61 -11.39 -10.81 -14.34
CA LEU A 61 -12.80 -11.10 -14.48
C LEU A 61 -13.34 -10.44 -15.74
N ARG A 62 -14.39 -11.06 -16.29
CA ARG A 62 -15.26 -10.45 -17.29
C ARG A 62 -16.70 -10.68 -16.91
N CYS A 63 -17.47 -9.60 -16.80
CA CYS A 63 -18.92 -9.71 -16.57
C CYS A 63 -19.70 -8.54 -17.19
N GLN A 64 -21.01 -8.73 -17.29
CA GLN A 64 -22.00 -7.70 -17.58
C GLN A 64 -23.12 -7.81 -16.54
N GLY A 65 -23.71 -6.68 -16.16
CA GLY A 65 -24.75 -6.62 -15.15
C GLY A 65 -24.19 -6.47 -13.74
N ASP A 66 -24.89 -7.03 -12.77
CA ASP A 66 -24.53 -6.89 -11.36
C ASP A 66 -23.48 -7.94 -10.97
N PHE A 67 -22.46 -7.50 -10.24
CA PHE A 67 -21.37 -8.33 -9.73
C PHE A 67 -21.14 -8.02 -8.26
N THR A 68 -21.01 -9.06 -7.44
CA THR A 68 -20.62 -8.96 -6.04
C THR A 68 -19.36 -9.76 -5.76
N ALA A 69 -18.57 -9.29 -4.80
CA ALA A 69 -17.50 -10.04 -4.18
C ALA A 69 -17.58 -9.88 -2.66
N ASP A 70 -17.66 -11.02 -1.97
CA ASP A 70 -17.75 -11.16 -0.53
C ASP A 70 -16.50 -11.87 -0.03
N TYR A 71 -15.80 -11.28 0.92
CA TYR A 71 -14.55 -11.78 1.48
C TYR A 71 -14.65 -11.86 2.99
N ALA A 72 -14.34 -13.02 3.56
CA ALA A 72 -14.26 -13.18 5.01
C ALA A 72 -13.10 -14.10 5.40
N ILE A 73 -12.18 -13.58 6.22
CA ILE A 73 -11.01 -14.33 6.72
C ILE A 73 -10.62 -13.90 8.13
N THR A 74 -9.79 -14.73 8.76
CA THR A 74 -8.99 -14.39 9.93
C THR A 74 -7.51 -14.48 9.56
N ALA A 75 -6.78 -13.39 9.75
CA ALA A 75 -5.35 -13.27 9.52
C ALA A 75 -4.58 -13.32 10.84
N GLN A 76 -3.64 -14.24 10.96
CA GLN A 76 -2.65 -14.26 12.03
C GLN A 76 -1.36 -13.59 11.55
N ILE A 77 -1.05 -12.44 12.12
CA ILE A 77 0.13 -11.63 11.81
C ILE A 77 1.28 -12.00 12.75
N ASN A 78 2.38 -12.46 12.15
CA ASN A 78 3.63 -12.86 12.81
C ASN A 78 4.80 -11.98 12.32
N ARG A 79 4.57 -10.66 12.29
CA ARG A 79 5.55 -9.67 11.83
C ARG A 79 6.45 -9.22 12.98
N THR A 80 7.75 -9.17 12.72
CA THR A 80 8.72 -8.56 13.65
C THR A 80 8.66 -7.05 13.49
N ILE A 81 8.39 -6.33 14.58
CA ILE A 81 8.42 -4.87 14.62
C ILE A 81 9.68 -4.43 15.36
N GLY A 82 10.51 -3.62 14.70
CA GLY A 82 11.69 -3.00 15.28
C GLY A 82 11.55 -1.48 15.31
N ASP A 83 12.41 -0.82 16.10
CA ASP A 83 12.55 0.63 16.07
C ASP A 83 13.31 1.05 14.81
N ILE A 84 12.56 1.49 13.80
CA ILE A 84 13.12 1.88 12.51
C ILE A 84 14.09 3.05 12.63
N GLN A 85 13.96 3.93 13.63
CA GLN A 85 14.82 5.11 13.77
C GLN A 85 16.29 4.72 13.98
N THR A 86 16.52 3.52 14.52
CA THR A 86 17.86 2.96 14.78
C THR A 86 18.48 2.28 13.56
N LEU A 87 17.72 2.11 12.48
CA LEU A 87 18.15 1.39 11.28
C LEU A 87 18.79 2.33 10.27
N ASN A 88 19.85 1.86 9.62
CA ASN A 88 20.56 2.63 8.62
C ASN A 88 20.00 2.39 7.22
N ALA A 89 20.19 3.36 6.32
CA ALA A 89 19.95 3.13 4.90
C ALA A 89 21.10 2.31 4.33
N LEU A 90 20.79 1.41 3.39
CA LEU A 90 21.82 0.78 2.57
C LEU A 90 22.24 1.75 1.45
N PRO A 91 23.55 1.95 1.22
CA PRO A 91 23.97 2.75 0.08
C PRO A 91 23.52 2.07 -1.23
N PRO A 92 23.16 2.81 -2.29
CA PRO A 92 22.54 2.22 -3.48
C PRO A 92 23.32 1.08 -4.14
N HIS A 93 24.65 1.11 -4.07
CA HIS A 93 25.51 0.06 -4.63
C HIS A 93 25.55 -1.25 -3.81
N ARG A 94 24.91 -1.28 -2.63
CA ARG A 94 24.74 -2.46 -1.76
C ARG A 94 23.30 -2.95 -1.67
N LEU A 95 22.38 -2.32 -2.41
CA LEU A 95 21.00 -2.75 -2.40
C LEU A 95 20.84 -4.12 -3.06
N PRO A 96 20.03 -5.03 -2.48
CA PRO A 96 19.58 -6.22 -3.17
C PRO A 96 18.87 -5.87 -4.47
N GLY A 97 19.06 -6.68 -5.51
CA GLY A 97 18.58 -6.38 -6.86
C GLY A 97 17.05 -6.17 -6.95
N GLU A 98 16.30 -6.92 -6.16
CA GLU A 98 14.84 -6.84 -6.06
C GLU A 98 14.34 -5.51 -5.49
N THR A 99 15.19 -4.75 -4.79
CA THR A 99 14.80 -3.45 -4.22
C THR A 99 15.03 -2.29 -5.19
N VAL A 100 15.81 -2.48 -6.25
CA VAL A 100 16.29 -1.40 -7.13
C VAL A 100 15.14 -0.73 -7.88
N SER A 101 14.14 -1.50 -8.33
CA SER A 101 12.96 -0.95 -9.03
C SER A 101 12.18 0.03 -8.15
N TYR A 102 12.25 -0.12 -6.84
CA TYR A 102 11.59 0.72 -5.85
C TYR A 102 12.34 2.00 -5.49
N LEU A 103 13.45 2.29 -6.17
CA LEU A 103 14.09 3.61 -6.17
C LEU A 103 13.55 4.52 -7.28
N PHE A 104 13.00 3.96 -8.34
CA PHE A 104 12.63 4.73 -9.54
C PHE A 104 11.30 5.46 -9.37
N ASP A 105 11.14 6.51 -10.19
CA ASP A 105 9.84 7.16 -10.35
C ASP A 105 8.79 6.18 -10.86
N SER A 106 7.56 6.42 -10.44
CA SER A 106 6.38 5.71 -10.93
C SER A 106 5.25 6.70 -11.22
N ARG A 107 4.14 6.23 -11.81
CA ARG A 107 3.04 7.07 -12.30
C ARG A 107 2.58 8.12 -11.28
N PHE A 108 2.45 7.72 -10.02
CA PHE A 108 1.94 8.59 -8.95
C PHE A 108 3.04 9.09 -8.01
N CYS A 109 4.28 8.61 -8.15
CA CYS A 109 5.41 8.95 -7.28
C CYS A 109 6.60 9.46 -8.10
N PRO A 110 6.55 10.68 -8.68
CA PRO A 110 7.69 11.32 -9.31
C PRO A 110 8.64 11.87 -8.22
N ALA A 111 9.55 11.00 -7.75
CA ALA A 111 10.46 11.24 -6.63
C ALA A 111 11.59 12.20 -7.00
N ASP A 112 12.02 12.21 -8.27
CA ASP A 112 13.02 13.13 -8.81
C ASP A 112 12.74 14.61 -8.47
N ARG A 113 11.46 15.00 -8.40
CA ARG A 113 11.02 16.38 -8.09
C ARG A 113 11.22 16.78 -6.62
N PHE A 114 11.50 15.83 -5.73
CA PHE A 114 11.57 16.07 -4.29
C PHE A 114 12.98 16.14 -3.72
N GLN A 115 14.03 15.80 -4.49
CA GLN A 115 15.41 15.77 -3.98
C GLN A 115 15.85 17.09 -3.29
N PRO A 116 15.61 18.29 -3.86
CA PRO A 116 16.01 19.53 -3.20
C PRO A 116 15.26 19.78 -1.89
N PHE A 117 13.97 19.40 -1.84
CA PHE A 117 13.16 19.54 -0.63
C PHE A 117 13.63 18.58 0.46
N VAL A 118 13.88 17.32 0.11
CA VAL A 118 14.37 16.31 1.06
C VAL A 118 15.72 16.72 1.66
N GLU A 119 16.63 17.23 0.84
CA GLU A 119 17.94 17.69 1.34
C GLU A 119 17.80 18.91 2.26
N ALA A 120 16.94 19.88 1.90
CA ALA A 120 16.73 21.08 2.70
C ALA A 120 16.03 20.79 4.04
N GLU A 121 15.02 19.93 4.05
CA GLU A 121 14.19 19.66 5.23
C GLU A 121 14.79 18.55 6.11
N PHE A 122 15.37 17.51 5.51
CA PHE A 122 15.78 16.29 6.20
C PHE A 122 17.27 15.95 6.05
N GLY A 123 18.09 16.83 5.45
CA GLY A 123 19.52 16.60 5.20
C GLY A 123 20.34 16.26 6.45
N GLY A 124 19.90 16.71 7.63
CA GLY A 124 20.52 16.41 8.92
C GLY A 124 20.22 15.02 9.50
N THR A 125 19.34 14.24 8.88
CA THR A 125 18.92 12.89 9.31
C THR A 125 19.33 11.83 8.28
N SER A 126 19.35 10.55 8.63
CA SER A 126 19.63 9.46 7.67
C SER A 126 18.87 8.18 8.00
N GLY A 127 18.87 7.19 7.10
CA GLY A 127 18.27 5.89 7.38
C GLY A 127 16.81 5.98 7.83
N GLY A 128 16.45 5.20 8.83
CA GLY A 128 15.11 5.22 9.39
C GLY A 128 14.79 6.45 10.25
N GLU A 129 15.78 7.16 10.79
CA GLU A 129 15.56 8.49 11.40
C GLU A 129 14.98 9.45 10.36
N ARG A 130 15.53 9.45 9.14
CA ARG A 130 15.01 10.25 8.02
C ARG A 130 13.59 9.82 7.62
N ILE A 131 13.32 8.52 7.59
CA ILE A 131 11.97 8.02 7.27
C ILE A 131 10.95 8.43 8.32
N GLU A 132 11.29 8.36 9.61
CA GLU A 132 10.39 8.81 10.66
C GLU A 132 10.18 10.34 10.60
N ALA A 133 11.23 11.12 10.33
CA ALA A 133 11.10 12.55 10.11
C ALA A 133 10.15 12.88 8.95
N ILE A 134 10.27 12.16 7.82
CA ILE A 134 9.34 12.26 6.68
C ILE A 134 7.91 11.89 7.11
N ARG A 135 7.72 10.76 7.80
CA ARG A 135 6.41 10.29 8.27
C ARG A 135 5.75 11.34 9.17
N ALA A 136 6.48 11.84 10.16
CA ALA A 136 6.01 12.83 11.10
C ALA A 136 5.68 14.16 10.41
N TRP A 137 6.51 14.58 9.45
CA TRP A 137 6.29 15.79 8.68
C TRP A 137 5.02 15.70 7.83
N VAL A 138 4.81 14.59 7.12
CA VAL A 138 3.58 14.38 6.33
C VAL A 138 2.37 14.37 7.26
N ALA A 139 2.43 13.63 8.37
CA ALA A 139 1.33 13.57 9.34
C ALA A 139 0.98 14.95 9.95
N GLY A 140 1.98 15.80 10.19
CA GLY A 140 1.79 17.13 10.79
C GLY A 140 1.39 18.22 9.79
N ASN A 141 1.69 18.06 8.50
CA ASN A 141 1.46 19.08 7.47
C ASN A 141 0.30 18.75 6.52
N PHE A 142 -0.32 17.57 6.63
CA PHE A 142 -1.41 17.16 5.75
C PHE A 142 -2.72 16.99 6.51
N SER A 143 -3.82 17.37 5.86
CA SER A 143 -5.17 17.09 6.35
C SER A 143 -5.79 15.90 5.64
N TYR A 144 -6.33 14.95 6.41
CA TYR A 144 -7.10 13.85 5.83
C TYR A 144 -8.47 14.36 5.35
N ALA A 145 -8.73 14.32 4.04
CA ALA A 145 -9.88 14.96 3.42
C ALA A 145 -10.46 14.11 2.26
N PRO A 146 -11.44 13.22 2.53
CA PRO A 146 -12.13 12.46 1.50
C PRO A 146 -12.75 13.34 0.41
N GLY A 147 -12.63 12.92 -0.85
CA GLY A 147 -13.19 13.62 -2.01
C GLY A 147 -12.37 14.82 -2.51
N THR A 148 -11.16 15.03 -1.98
CA THR A 148 -10.25 16.11 -2.45
C THR A 148 -9.27 15.66 -3.53
N SER A 149 -9.07 14.35 -3.68
CA SER A 149 -8.22 13.73 -4.70
C SER A 149 -9.02 12.76 -5.59
N ASP A 150 -8.46 12.43 -6.74
CA ASP A 150 -9.03 11.47 -7.69
C ASP A 150 -7.97 10.45 -8.16
N ALA A 151 -8.37 9.56 -9.10
CA ALA A 151 -7.51 8.49 -9.61
C ALA A 151 -6.27 8.99 -10.39
N THR A 152 -6.20 10.27 -10.71
CA THR A 152 -5.08 10.91 -11.42
C THR A 152 -4.13 11.66 -10.50
N THR A 153 -4.55 12.00 -9.28
CA THR A 153 -3.75 12.74 -8.30
C THR A 153 -2.43 12.02 -7.99
N THR A 154 -1.32 12.76 -8.07
CA THR A 154 0.05 12.30 -7.80
C THR A 154 0.57 12.80 -6.45
N ALA A 155 1.72 12.27 -6.01
CA ALA A 155 2.43 12.75 -4.83
C ALA A 155 2.76 14.26 -4.89
N VAL A 156 3.05 14.80 -6.07
CA VAL A 156 3.35 16.23 -6.25
C VAL A 156 2.10 17.08 -6.03
N ASP A 157 0.96 16.65 -6.57
CA ASP A 157 -0.31 17.35 -6.41
C ASP A 157 -0.69 17.39 -4.93
N SER A 158 -0.69 16.23 -4.27
CA SER A 158 -1.00 16.12 -2.84
C SER A 158 -0.02 16.89 -1.97
N PHE A 159 1.26 16.93 -2.34
CA PHE A 159 2.26 17.74 -1.65
C PHE A 159 1.97 19.23 -1.75
N VAL A 160 1.54 19.73 -2.91
CA VAL A 160 1.15 21.13 -3.06
C VAL A 160 -0.16 21.41 -2.30
N GLU A 161 -1.14 20.51 -2.38
CA GLU A 161 -2.45 20.69 -1.77
C GLU A 161 -2.48 20.51 -0.25
N ARG A 162 -1.52 19.77 0.33
CA ARG A 162 -1.44 19.46 1.76
C ARG A 162 -2.68 18.76 2.32
N ARG A 163 -3.35 17.97 1.48
CA ARG A 163 -4.53 17.19 1.85
C ARG A 163 -4.71 16.01 0.91
N GLY A 164 -5.48 15.03 1.35
CA GLY A 164 -5.82 13.85 0.55
C GLY A 164 -6.35 12.73 1.44
N VAL A 165 -6.33 11.51 0.92
CA VAL A 165 -6.69 10.28 1.65
C VAL A 165 -5.47 9.38 1.83
N CYS A 166 -5.63 8.21 2.44
CA CYS A 166 -4.52 7.29 2.74
C CYS A 166 -3.61 6.99 1.53
N ARG A 167 -4.19 6.84 0.34
CA ARG A 167 -3.45 6.67 -0.93
C ARG A 167 -2.45 7.81 -1.16
N ASP A 168 -2.89 9.04 -0.96
CA ASP A 168 -2.09 10.23 -1.24
C ASP A 168 -0.96 10.40 -0.23
N PHE A 169 -1.25 10.13 1.05
CA PHE A 169 -0.24 10.10 2.11
C PHE A 169 0.84 9.06 1.80
N ALA A 170 0.44 7.84 1.43
CA ALA A 170 1.36 6.78 1.07
C ALA A 170 2.22 7.15 -0.16
N HIS A 171 1.64 7.76 -1.20
CA HIS A 171 2.41 8.22 -2.37
C HIS A 171 3.42 9.30 -2.03
N VAL A 172 3.06 10.27 -1.17
CA VAL A 172 4.00 11.31 -0.72
C VAL A 172 5.14 10.68 0.07
N VAL A 173 4.86 9.78 1.02
CA VAL A 173 5.91 9.09 1.79
C VAL A 173 6.83 8.29 0.88
N VAL A 174 6.28 7.53 -0.09
CA VAL A 174 7.06 6.77 -1.07
C VAL A 174 7.95 7.70 -1.90
N ALA A 175 7.41 8.80 -2.42
CA ALA A 175 8.17 9.74 -3.24
C ALA A 175 9.31 10.41 -2.45
N LEU A 176 9.06 10.83 -1.20
CA LEU A 176 10.08 11.44 -0.34
C LEU A 176 11.16 10.44 0.10
N ALA A 177 10.79 9.19 0.38
CA ALA A 177 11.74 8.12 0.69
C ALA A 177 12.65 7.81 -0.51
N ARG A 178 12.07 7.67 -1.71
CA ARG A 178 12.85 7.47 -2.95
C ARG A 178 13.78 8.64 -3.27
N ALA A 179 13.31 9.88 -3.06
CA ALA A 179 14.14 11.08 -3.17
C ALA A 179 15.29 11.11 -2.15
N SER A 180 15.18 10.34 -1.05
CA SER A 180 16.24 10.09 -0.07
C SER A 180 17.16 8.93 -0.44
N ALA A 181 17.03 8.35 -1.64
CA ALA A 181 17.70 7.14 -2.09
C ALA A 181 17.41 5.89 -1.22
N ILE A 182 16.25 5.85 -0.57
CA ILE A 182 15.75 4.70 0.20
C ILE A 182 14.67 4.01 -0.64
N PRO A 183 14.79 2.71 -0.96
CA PRO A 183 13.75 2.01 -1.71
C PRO A 183 12.42 2.05 -0.96
N ALA A 184 11.36 2.43 -1.66
CA ALA A 184 10.04 2.53 -1.07
C ALA A 184 8.96 2.03 -2.02
N ARG A 185 7.92 1.41 -1.48
CA ARG A 185 6.82 0.83 -2.24
C ARG A 185 5.48 1.11 -1.57
N PHE A 186 4.43 1.06 -2.36
CA PHE A 186 3.06 1.25 -1.90
C PHE A 186 2.46 -0.08 -1.49
N VAL A 187 1.70 -0.09 -0.40
CA VAL A 187 1.02 -1.28 0.11
C VAL A 187 -0.47 -1.00 0.26
N SER A 188 -1.28 -1.81 -0.41
CA SER A 188 -2.72 -1.89 -0.15
C SER A 188 -2.96 -2.86 1.00
N CYS A 189 -3.79 -2.47 1.96
CA CYS A 189 -3.99 -3.25 3.18
C CYS A 189 -5.37 -3.06 3.84
N TYR A 190 -5.61 -3.91 4.84
CA TYR A 190 -6.64 -3.72 5.85
C TYR A 190 -5.98 -3.33 7.18
N ALA A 191 -6.66 -2.50 7.96
CA ALA A 191 -6.27 -2.15 9.33
C ALA A 191 -7.51 -1.83 10.20
N PRO A 192 -7.48 -2.16 11.50
CA PRO A 192 -8.66 -2.08 12.38
C PRO A 192 -9.04 -0.66 12.82
N ASP A 193 -8.11 0.30 12.78
CA ASP A 193 -8.34 1.67 13.29
C ASP A 193 -8.61 2.68 12.17
N VAL A 194 -8.84 2.21 10.95
CA VAL A 194 -9.17 3.05 9.78
C VAL A 194 -10.58 3.62 9.96
N GLN A 195 -10.70 4.95 9.89
CA GLN A 195 -11.96 5.66 10.14
C GLN A 195 -12.28 6.69 9.03
N PRO A 196 -13.45 6.59 8.37
CA PRO A 196 -14.39 5.46 8.41
C PRO A 196 -13.74 4.18 7.87
N GLN A 197 -14.22 3.02 8.30
CA GLN A 197 -13.62 1.74 7.89
C GLN A 197 -13.70 1.56 6.37
N ASP A 198 -12.53 1.37 5.76
CA ASP A 198 -12.35 1.17 4.31
C ASP A 198 -11.07 0.36 4.07
N PHE A 199 -10.74 0.10 2.80
CA PHE A 199 -9.38 -0.26 2.40
C PHE A 199 -8.43 0.85 2.82
N HIS A 200 -7.20 0.47 3.11
CA HIS A 200 -6.17 1.40 3.50
C HIS A 200 -4.93 1.26 2.64
N ALA A 201 -4.12 2.30 2.65
CA ALA A 201 -2.88 2.37 1.90
C ALA A 201 -1.79 2.97 2.76
N VAL A 202 -0.62 2.32 2.76
CA VAL A 202 0.56 2.75 3.50
C VAL A 202 1.79 2.64 2.61
N ALA A 203 2.91 3.20 3.05
CA ALA A 203 4.20 2.97 2.43
C ALA A 203 4.93 1.81 3.10
N GLU A 204 5.86 1.19 2.38
CA GLU A 204 6.92 0.36 2.93
C GLU A 204 8.27 0.86 2.45
N VAL A 205 9.26 0.83 3.34
CA VAL A 205 10.65 1.24 3.03
C VAL A 205 11.61 0.10 3.30
N PHE A 206 12.70 0.02 2.54
CA PHE A 206 13.75 -0.96 2.77
C PHE A 206 14.92 -0.33 3.56
N LEU A 207 15.21 -0.87 4.74
CA LEU A 207 16.30 -0.40 5.61
C LEU A 207 17.23 -1.58 5.94
N ALA A 208 18.46 -1.26 6.31
CA ALA A 208 19.42 -2.28 6.75
C ALA A 208 18.93 -2.93 8.05
N ASP A 209 19.07 -4.25 8.15
CA ASP A 209 18.90 -4.93 9.44
C ASP A 209 19.99 -4.46 10.41
N PRO A 210 19.82 -4.63 11.74
CA PRO A 210 20.89 -4.33 12.70
C PRO A 210 22.20 -5.05 12.34
N GLY A 211 23.27 -4.30 12.07
CA GLY A 211 24.55 -4.84 11.59
C GLY A 211 24.58 -5.29 10.12
N GLY A 212 23.51 -5.04 9.36
CA GLY A 212 23.29 -5.45 7.98
C GLY A 212 24.00 -4.60 6.92
N GLU A 213 24.51 -3.41 7.27
CA GLU A 213 25.23 -2.52 6.34
C GLU A 213 26.43 -3.19 5.68
N GLU A 214 27.17 -3.99 6.44
CA GLU A 214 28.36 -4.70 5.95
C GLU A 214 28.00 -5.89 5.06
N ASN A 215 26.84 -6.51 5.32
CA ASN A 215 26.42 -7.77 4.70
C ASN A 215 25.32 -7.59 3.64
N SER A 216 24.93 -6.35 3.33
CA SER A 216 23.87 -6.02 2.36
C SER A 216 22.53 -6.70 2.68
N ILE A 217 22.23 -6.83 3.97
CA ILE A 217 20.99 -7.43 4.48
C ILE A 217 20.07 -6.30 4.97
N GLY A 218 18.79 -6.42 4.65
CA GLY A 218 17.78 -5.45 5.04
C GLY A 218 16.38 -6.04 4.98
N SER A 219 15.43 -5.29 5.51
CA SER A 219 14.04 -5.69 5.59
C SER A 219 13.09 -4.52 5.25
N TRP A 220 11.86 -4.89 4.88
CA TRP A 220 10.80 -3.94 4.56
C TRP A 220 10.04 -3.54 5.82
N HIS A 221 9.87 -2.24 6.03
CA HIS A 221 9.18 -1.67 7.18
C HIS A 221 7.99 -0.82 6.76
N LEU A 222 6.82 -1.09 7.36
CA LEU A 222 5.56 -0.38 7.11
C LEU A 222 5.56 1.01 7.74
N ILE A 223 5.19 2.02 6.96
CA ILE A 223 5.13 3.42 7.34
C ILE A 223 3.74 3.97 7.03
N ASP A 224 3.00 4.37 8.06
CA ASP A 224 1.71 5.05 7.94
C ASP A 224 1.78 6.49 8.45
N ALA A 225 1.69 7.45 7.53
CA ALA A 225 1.63 8.88 7.85
C ALA A 225 0.21 9.36 8.16
N THR A 226 -0.84 8.56 7.95
CA THR A 226 -2.21 8.92 8.36
C THR A 226 -2.40 8.76 9.87
N GLY A 227 -1.67 7.83 10.49
CA GLY A 227 -1.82 7.48 11.90
C GLY A 227 -3.05 6.62 12.20
N MET A 228 -3.65 6.01 11.16
CA MET A 228 -4.83 5.15 11.27
C MET A 228 -4.50 3.66 11.26
N ALA A 229 -3.23 3.29 11.08
CA ALA A 229 -2.81 1.90 11.02
C ALA A 229 -1.50 1.64 11.78
N THR A 230 -1.54 0.64 12.68
CA THR A 230 -0.36 0.15 13.41
C THR A 230 0.33 -0.95 12.59
N PRO A 231 1.66 -0.89 12.33
CA PRO A 231 2.39 -1.91 11.56
C PRO A 231 2.18 -3.37 11.99
N SER A 232 2.03 -3.65 13.29
CA SER A 232 1.78 -5.01 13.82
C SER A 232 0.36 -5.54 13.56
N GLU A 233 -0.54 -4.69 13.10
CA GLU A 233 -1.98 -4.96 12.93
C GLU A 233 -2.43 -4.83 11.46
N ILE A 234 -1.52 -4.38 10.59
CA ILE A 234 -1.76 -4.28 9.14
C ILE A 234 -1.76 -5.67 8.51
N VAL A 235 -2.86 -5.97 7.80
CA VAL A 235 -3.01 -7.15 6.94
C VAL A 235 -2.79 -6.73 5.50
N LYS A 236 -1.72 -7.21 4.87
CA LYS A 236 -1.35 -6.80 3.50
C LYS A 236 -2.25 -7.50 2.47
N ILE A 237 -2.75 -6.76 1.49
CA ILE A 237 -3.47 -7.27 0.32
C ILE A 237 -2.49 -7.49 -0.83
N GLY A 238 -1.65 -6.50 -1.08
CA GLY A 238 -0.65 -6.53 -2.14
C GLY A 238 0.22 -5.30 -2.06
N LEU A 239 1.18 -5.21 -2.97
CA LEU A 239 2.11 -4.09 -3.05
C LEU A 239 2.45 -3.78 -4.50
N GLY A 240 3.14 -2.66 -4.69
CA GLY A 240 3.72 -2.29 -5.97
C GLY A 240 4.46 -0.96 -5.88
N ARG A 241 4.95 -0.43 -7.00
CA ARG A 241 5.69 0.83 -6.97
C ARG A 241 4.78 1.99 -6.58
N ASP A 242 3.53 1.95 -7.00
CA ASP A 242 2.46 2.82 -6.53
C ASP A 242 1.08 2.16 -6.73
N ALA A 243 0.01 2.94 -6.62
CA ALA A 243 -1.36 2.44 -6.73
C ALA A 243 -1.72 1.92 -8.13
N ALA A 244 -0.94 2.20 -9.18
CA ALA A 244 -1.18 1.66 -10.52
C ALA A 244 -0.95 0.14 -10.58
N ASP A 245 -0.03 -0.36 -9.76
CA ASP A 245 0.34 -1.77 -9.72
C ASP A 245 -0.61 -2.59 -8.82
N VAL A 246 -1.29 -1.96 -7.85
CA VAL A 246 -2.05 -2.62 -6.76
C VAL A 246 -3.43 -1.99 -6.47
N SER A 247 -4.08 -1.40 -7.47
CA SER A 247 -5.44 -0.87 -7.30
C SER A 247 -6.41 -2.00 -6.95
N PHE A 248 -7.33 -1.78 -6.00
CA PHE A 248 -8.33 -2.78 -5.64
C PHE A 248 -9.26 -3.14 -6.82
N LEU A 249 -9.50 -2.20 -7.74
CA LEU A 249 -10.22 -2.41 -8.99
C LEU A 249 -9.50 -1.69 -10.14
N THR A 250 -9.08 -2.43 -11.16
CA THR A 250 -8.72 -1.86 -12.48
C THR A 250 -9.78 -2.28 -13.47
N CYS A 251 -10.45 -1.34 -14.13
CA CYS A 251 -11.53 -1.63 -15.06
C CYS A 251 -11.16 -1.17 -16.49
N TYR A 252 -11.40 -2.03 -17.48
CA TYR A 252 -11.26 -1.73 -18.90
C TYR A 252 -12.62 -1.41 -19.50
N GLY A 253 -13.25 -0.38 -18.94
CA GLY A 253 -14.62 0.01 -19.19
C GLY A 253 -15.12 0.90 -18.07
N MET A 254 -16.45 1.04 -17.96
CA MET A 254 -17.08 1.79 -16.87
C MET A 254 -17.67 0.81 -15.86
N ALA A 255 -17.32 1.00 -14.59
CA ALA A 255 -17.91 0.30 -13.46
C ALA A 255 -18.67 1.29 -12.58
N GLN A 256 -19.91 0.95 -12.22
CA GLN A 256 -20.69 1.72 -11.26
C GLN A 256 -20.63 1.01 -9.91
N LEU A 257 -19.98 1.61 -8.92
CA LEU A 257 -19.99 1.10 -7.55
C LEU A 257 -21.41 1.21 -6.96
N GLN A 258 -21.97 0.08 -6.52
CA GLN A 258 -23.31 -0.01 -5.93
C GLN A 258 -23.26 -0.08 -4.40
N ASP A 259 -22.36 -0.91 -3.85
CA ASP A 259 -22.16 -1.06 -2.41
C ASP A 259 -20.69 -1.34 -2.11
N LYS A 260 -20.22 -0.85 -0.95
CA LYS A 260 -18.90 -1.15 -0.39
C LYS A 260 -18.99 -1.13 1.13
N ARG A 261 -18.66 -2.26 1.74
CA ARG A 261 -18.62 -2.42 3.20
C ARG A 261 -17.37 -3.16 3.59
N ILE A 262 -16.61 -2.62 4.53
CA ILE A 262 -15.40 -3.24 5.05
C ILE A 262 -15.50 -3.18 6.57
N SER A 263 -15.13 -4.27 7.22
CA SER A 263 -15.09 -4.44 8.67
C SER A 263 -13.78 -5.14 9.01
N VAL A 264 -12.97 -4.52 9.84
CA VAL A 264 -11.68 -5.06 10.28
C VAL A 264 -11.65 -4.99 11.80
N GLN A 265 -11.49 -6.13 12.45
CA GLN A 265 -11.61 -6.25 13.90
C GLN A 265 -10.44 -7.04 14.47
N ARG A 266 -10.00 -6.66 15.67
CA ARG A 266 -9.05 -7.46 16.44
C ARG A 266 -9.77 -8.73 16.93
N GLY A 267 -9.14 -9.88 16.70
CA GLY A 267 -9.63 -11.19 17.16
C GLY A 267 -9.39 -11.44 18.64
#